data_AF-A0A7C6ENJ6-F1
#
_entry.id   AF-A0A7C6ENJ6-F1
#
_cell.length_a   1.000
_cell.length_b   1.000
_cell.length_c   1.000
_cell.angle_alpha   90.00
_cell.angle_beta   90.00
_cell.angle_gamma   90.00
#
_symmetry.space_group_name_H-M   'P 1'
#
loop_
_entity.id
_entity.type
_entity.pdbx_description
1 polymer ?
#
loop_
_entity_poly.entity_id
_entity_poly.type
_entity_poly.pdbx_seq_one_letter_code
_entity_poly.pdbx_strand_id
1 'polypeptide(L)'
;MGKEENKEITSAMGRESNQDIIIDYDHVDVASIMEQIRRKIASQPRPEPKAQFQEKPGTIPPPPRSPWELEPSSGRKAKVKKILLKIMRPVAPLIKLLVFPVHQELRETVLKLHHANMRLDYLSATLEQELTKLSQVLNQRIDGVNDSLQYRLNLAFEDINRLKEYTKLLHTLSHNLVVEMSKLKIETDTLKIHHRLLEKDVRHLEERERGLEKEIVS
;
A
#
# COMPACT_ATOMS: atom_id res chain seq x y z
N MET A 1 51.06 40.09 9.28
CA MET A 1 49.82 39.78 10.03
C MET A 1 49.24 38.53 9.41
N GLY A 2 49.16 37.36 10.03
CA GLY A 2 49.55 36.86 11.34
C GLY A 2 49.14 35.38 11.36
N LYS A 3 50.11 34.50 11.67
CA LYS A 3 50.06 33.17 12.34
C LYS A 3 48.94 32.19 11.93
N GLU A 4 49.22 31.05 11.28
CA GLU A 4 50.00 29.86 11.71
C GLU A 4 49.27 28.99 12.75
N GLU A 5 49.29 27.67 12.50
CA GLU A 5 48.97 26.53 13.40
C GLU A 5 47.48 26.13 13.59
N ASN A 6 47.08 24.85 13.68
CA ASN A 6 47.75 23.56 13.59
C ASN A 6 46.68 22.45 13.46
N LYS A 7 47.01 21.45 12.64
CA LYS A 7 46.94 19.99 12.86
C LYS A 7 45.74 19.29 13.54
N GLU A 8 45.21 18.33 12.78
CA GLU A 8 45.03 16.90 13.14
C GLU A 8 44.81 16.55 14.60
N ILE A 9 43.58 16.11 14.93
CA ILE A 9 43.33 14.98 15.83
C ILE A 9 42.12 14.20 15.28
N THR A 10 42.40 13.01 14.73
CA THR A 10 41.70 11.72 14.91
C THR A 10 40.20 11.76 15.23
N SER A 11 39.32 10.96 14.66
CA SER A 11 39.32 9.50 14.71
C SER A 11 37.91 9.09 14.28
N ALA A 12 37.80 7.90 13.70
CA ALA A 12 36.58 7.13 13.58
C ALA A 12 35.60 7.35 14.75
N MET A 13 34.34 7.63 14.42
CA MET A 13 33.18 7.20 15.21
C MET A 13 31.92 7.39 14.37
N GLY A 14 31.24 6.27 14.11
CA GLY A 14 29.97 6.24 13.42
C GLY A 14 28.97 7.20 14.06
N ARG A 15 28.19 7.86 13.22
CA ARG A 15 26.93 8.48 13.62
C ARG A 15 25.88 8.07 12.60
N GLU A 16 24.94 7.30 13.12
CA GLU A 16 23.73 6.81 12.48
C GLU A 16 23.06 7.94 11.70
N SER A 17 23.05 7.82 10.38
CA SER A 17 22.18 8.65 9.54
C SER A 17 20.76 8.11 9.68
N ASN A 18 20.08 8.50 10.76
CA ASN A 18 18.64 8.36 10.88
C ASN A 18 18.01 9.36 9.91
N GLN A 19 17.96 9.00 8.63
CA GLN A 19 17.33 9.82 7.60
C GLN A 19 15.81 9.64 7.74
N ASP A 20 15.17 10.68 8.26
CA ASP A 20 13.72 10.79 8.30
C ASP A 20 13.19 10.96 6.87
N ILE A 21 12.07 10.28 6.56
CA ILE A 21 11.42 10.37 5.25
C ILE A 21 10.68 11.71 5.23
N ILE A 22 11.10 12.63 4.37
CA ILE A 22 10.46 13.94 4.24
C ILE A 22 9.42 13.83 3.13
N ILE A 23 8.14 13.97 3.51
CA ILE A 23 7.00 13.98 2.58
C ILE A 23 6.60 15.43 2.36
N ASP A 24 6.74 15.91 1.14
CA ASP A 24 6.14 17.17 0.70
C ASP A 24 4.65 16.93 0.42
N TYR A 25 3.77 17.57 1.20
CA TYR A 25 2.32 17.39 1.12
C TYR A 25 1.68 18.19 -0.01
N ASP A 26 2.35 19.23 -0.52
CA ASP A 26 1.83 20.06 -1.60
C ASP A 26 2.08 19.44 -2.98
N HIS A 27 3.17 18.66 -3.11
CA HIS A 27 3.56 17.98 -4.36
C HIS A 27 4.06 16.56 -4.09
N VAL A 28 3.12 15.63 -3.90
CA VAL A 28 3.42 14.22 -3.57
C VAL A 28 4.00 13.48 -4.79
N ASP A 29 5.33 13.36 -4.87
CA ASP A 29 6.02 12.50 -5.83
C ASP A 29 6.30 11.11 -5.23
N VAL A 30 5.49 10.14 -5.64
CA VAL A 30 5.59 8.74 -5.23
C VAL A 30 6.94 8.13 -5.61
N ALA A 31 7.55 8.56 -6.72
CA ALA A 31 8.84 8.01 -7.16
C ALA A 31 9.96 8.42 -6.20
N SER A 32 10.03 9.71 -5.85
CA SER A 32 10.96 10.24 -4.85
C SER A 32 10.79 9.58 -3.48
N ILE A 33 9.55 9.40 -3.01
CA ILE A 33 9.25 8.72 -1.73
C ILE A 33 9.71 7.25 -1.78
N MET A 34 9.44 6.54 -2.87
CA MET A 34 9.86 5.15 -3.04
C MET A 34 11.37 4.97 -3.15
N GLU A 35 12.08 5.95 -3.71
CA GLU A 35 13.55 5.96 -3.69
C GLU A 35 14.11 6.18 -2.29
N GLN A 36 13.54 7.12 -1.52
CA GLN A 36 13.91 7.34 -0.13
C GLN A 36 13.69 6.09 0.72
N ILE A 37 12.55 5.41 0.55
CA ILE A 37 12.25 4.13 1.21
C ILE A 37 13.23 3.04 0.79
N ARG A 38 13.52 2.89 -0.51
CA ARG A 38 14.49 1.88 -1.00
C ARG A 38 15.89 2.12 -0.44
N ARG A 39 16.34 3.37 -0.39
CA ARG A 39 17.63 3.74 0.23
C ARG A 39 17.64 3.46 1.73
N LYS A 40 16.52 3.68 2.43
CA LYS A 40 16.37 3.37 3.86
C LYS A 40 16.37 1.87 4.14
N ILE A 41 15.72 1.07 3.29
CA ILE A 41 15.73 -0.41 3.38
C ILE A 41 17.12 -0.97 3.05
N ALA A 42 17.82 -0.38 2.08
CA ALA A 42 19.17 -0.81 1.70
C ALA A 42 20.23 -0.48 2.75
N SER A 43 20.02 0.58 3.55
CA SER A 43 20.93 0.99 4.64
C SER A 43 20.59 0.38 6.00
N GLN A 44 19.38 -0.16 6.19
CA GLN A 44 19.07 -0.97 7.36
C GLN A 44 19.75 -2.34 7.24
N PRO A 45 20.48 -2.81 8.28
CA PRO A 45 20.94 -4.19 8.31
C PRO A 45 19.71 -5.09 8.24
N ARG A 46 19.72 -6.01 7.27
CA ARG A 46 18.68 -7.01 7.03
C ARG A 46 18.16 -7.48 8.38
N PRO A 47 16.89 -7.23 8.77
CA PRO A 47 16.35 -7.85 9.96
C PRO A 47 16.57 -9.35 9.74
N GLU A 48 17.35 -9.96 10.63
CA GLU A 48 17.48 -11.41 10.62
C GLU A 48 16.06 -11.96 10.50
N PRO A 49 15.81 -12.88 9.55
CA PRO A 49 14.52 -13.51 9.50
C PRO A 49 14.31 -14.09 10.89
N LYS A 50 13.38 -13.50 11.66
CA LYS A 50 12.83 -14.13 12.87
C LYS A 50 12.59 -15.55 12.43
N ALA A 51 13.35 -16.47 13.03
CA ALA A 51 13.53 -17.82 12.55
C ALA A 51 12.19 -18.30 11.99
N GLN A 52 12.11 -18.32 10.66
CA GLN A 52 11.19 -19.22 10.00
C GLN A 52 11.51 -20.54 10.67
N PHE A 53 10.52 -21.12 11.36
CA PHE A 53 10.61 -22.49 11.79
C PHE A 53 11.05 -23.25 10.55
N GLN A 54 12.34 -23.61 10.53
CA GLN A 54 12.86 -24.55 9.58
C GLN A 54 12.03 -25.79 9.86
N GLU A 55 11.10 -26.10 8.97
CA GLU A 55 10.71 -27.46 8.69
C GLU A 55 11.99 -28.18 8.23
N LYS A 56 12.82 -28.56 9.21
CA LYS A 56 13.52 -29.83 9.11
C LYS A 56 12.45 -30.85 8.75
N PRO A 57 12.69 -31.82 7.85
CA PRO A 57 11.79 -32.96 7.70
C PRO A 57 11.68 -33.61 9.07
N GLY A 58 10.61 -33.24 9.77
CA GLY A 58 10.38 -33.57 11.15
C GLY A 58 10.09 -35.04 11.16
N THR A 59 11.02 -35.80 11.73
CA THR A 59 10.69 -37.08 12.35
C THR A 59 9.44 -36.82 13.18
N ILE A 60 8.30 -37.39 12.75
CA ILE A 60 7.05 -37.38 13.50
C ILE A 60 7.44 -37.79 14.92
N PRO A 61 7.36 -36.91 15.94
CA PRO A 61 7.57 -37.37 17.29
C PRO A 61 6.49 -38.43 17.52
N PRO A 62 6.87 -39.65 17.91
CA PRO A 62 5.89 -40.71 18.13
C PRO A 62 4.83 -40.16 19.11
N PRO A 63 3.55 -40.52 18.92
CA PRO A 63 2.49 -40.10 19.82
C PRO A 63 2.93 -40.37 21.27
N PRO A 64 2.60 -39.50 22.23
CA PRO A 64 3.02 -39.66 23.61
C PRO A 64 2.71 -41.10 24.07
N ARG A 65 3.78 -41.87 24.35
CA ARG A 65 3.71 -43.28 24.75
C ARG A 65 2.66 -43.41 25.82
N SER A 66 1.63 -44.21 25.56
CA SER A 66 0.65 -44.54 26.58
C SER A 66 1.37 -45.18 27.77
N PRO A 67 1.01 -44.88 29.04
CA PRO A 67 1.69 -45.43 30.23
C PRO A 67 1.71 -46.97 30.33
N TRP A 68 1.07 -47.67 29.38
CA TRP A 68 0.82 -49.11 29.36
C TRP A 68 1.59 -49.85 28.27
N GLU A 69 2.38 -49.15 27.44
CA GLU A 69 3.20 -49.77 26.40
C GLU A 69 4.42 -50.49 27.00
N LEU A 70 4.20 -51.73 27.43
CA LEU A 70 5.20 -52.62 28.00
C LEU A 70 6.09 -53.19 26.89
N GLU A 71 7.31 -52.66 26.78
CA GLU A 71 8.43 -53.27 26.02
C GLU A 71 8.51 -54.79 26.30
N PRO A 72 8.65 -55.66 25.28
CA PRO A 72 8.89 -57.09 25.49
C PRO A 72 10.30 -57.28 26.04
N SER A 73 10.46 -57.13 27.36
CA SER A 73 11.75 -57.33 28.03
C SER A 73 12.14 -58.81 27.98
N SER A 74 13.00 -59.18 27.03
CA SER A 74 13.65 -60.48 27.01
C SER A 74 14.85 -60.47 27.98
N GLY A 75 14.80 -61.30 29.02
CA GLY A 75 15.83 -61.39 30.08
C GLY A 75 15.25 -61.60 31.48
N ARG A 76 16.09 -61.82 32.49
CA ARG A 76 15.76 -62.24 33.89
C ARG A 76 14.56 -61.51 34.55
N LYS A 77 14.19 -60.33 34.08
CA LYS A 77 12.94 -59.60 34.42
C LYS A 77 11.65 -60.39 34.12
N ALA A 78 11.64 -61.27 33.12
CA ALA A 78 10.48 -62.13 32.80
C ALA A 78 10.22 -63.21 33.86
N LYS A 79 11.26 -63.70 34.55
CA LYS A 79 11.11 -64.67 35.65
C LYS A 79 10.60 -63.98 36.92
N VAL A 80 11.09 -62.77 37.21
CA VAL A 80 10.56 -61.92 38.29
C VAL A 80 9.11 -61.56 37.99
N LYS A 81 8.77 -61.24 36.73
CA LYS A 81 7.38 -61.01 36.29
C LYS A 81 6.49 -62.23 36.51
N LYS A 82 6.97 -63.45 36.25
CA LYS A 82 6.23 -64.70 36.54
C LYS A 82 6.02 -64.92 38.05
N ILE A 83 7.00 -64.59 38.88
CA ILE A 83 6.89 -64.71 40.35
C ILE A 83 5.95 -63.63 40.90
N LEU A 84 6.08 -62.39 40.43
CA LEU A 84 5.21 -61.28 40.76
C LEU A 84 3.76 -61.56 40.34
N LEU A 85 3.53 -62.08 39.13
CA LEU A 85 2.21 -62.52 38.67
C LEU A 85 1.63 -63.65 39.53
N LYS A 86 2.46 -64.56 40.05
CA LYS A 86 2.01 -65.66 40.93
C LYS A 86 1.68 -65.17 42.34
N ILE A 87 2.38 -64.15 42.84
CA ILE A 87 2.13 -63.48 44.13
C ILE A 87 0.98 -62.47 44.03
N MET A 88 0.78 -61.83 42.88
CA MET A 88 -0.30 -60.86 42.64
C MET A 88 -1.65 -61.51 42.37
N ARG A 89 -1.73 -62.80 42.02
CA ARG A 89 -3.01 -63.51 41.84
C ARG A 89 -3.96 -63.45 43.05
N PRO A 90 -3.51 -63.70 44.29
CA PRO A 90 -4.38 -63.58 45.47
C PRO A 90 -4.69 -62.12 45.87
N VAL A 91 -3.87 -61.14 45.47
CA VAL A 91 -4.06 -59.72 45.80
C VAL A 91 -4.78 -58.95 44.68
N ALA A 92 -4.89 -59.55 43.48
CA ALA A 92 -5.62 -59.01 42.35
C ALA A 92 -7.06 -58.59 42.66
N PRO A 93 -7.90 -59.36 43.40
CA PRO A 93 -9.24 -58.90 43.76
C PRO A 93 -9.21 -57.67 44.69
N LEU A 94 -8.25 -57.57 45.61
CA LEU A 94 -8.08 -56.42 46.51
C LEU A 94 -7.61 -55.17 45.75
N ILE A 95 -6.62 -55.32 44.86
CA ILE A 95 -6.17 -54.24 43.96
C ILE A 95 -7.32 -53.79 43.07
N LYS A 96 -8.09 -54.73 42.53
CA LYS A 96 -9.27 -54.43 41.71
C LYS A 96 -10.31 -53.66 42.52
N LEU A 97 -10.54 -53.99 43.78
CA LEU A 97 -11.47 -53.29 44.68
C LEU A 97 -11.00 -51.90 45.10
N LEU A 98 -9.68 -51.70 45.25
CA LEU A 98 -9.06 -50.40 45.56
C LEU A 98 -8.97 -49.49 44.32
N VAL A 99 -8.74 -50.07 43.14
CA VAL A 99 -8.65 -49.36 41.87
C VAL A 99 -10.03 -49.06 41.28
N PHE A 100 -11.06 -49.85 41.58
CA PHE A 100 -12.41 -49.67 41.06
C PHE A 100 -13.05 -48.30 41.37
N PRO A 101 -13.06 -47.78 42.62
CA PRO A 101 -13.59 -46.45 42.90
C PRO A 101 -12.78 -45.35 42.21
N VAL A 102 -11.45 -45.49 42.20
CA VAL A 102 -10.56 -44.56 41.49
C VAL A 102 -10.81 -44.58 39.98
N HIS A 103 -11.12 -45.73 39.40
CA HIS A 103 -11.47 -45.87 37.98
C HIS A 103 -12.83 -45.25 37.65
N GLN A 104 -13.79 -45.31 38.56
CA GLN A 104 -15.08 -44.64 38.38
C GLN A 104 -14.90 -43.12 38.36
N GLU A 105 -14.15 -42.57 39.32
CA GLU A 105 -13.81 -41.14 39.35
C GLU A 105 -12.99 -40.70 38.13
N LEU A 106 -12.04 -41.52 37.68
CA LEU A 106 -11.29 -41.25 36.45
C LEU A 106 -12.21 -41.26 35.22
N ARG A 107 -13.16 -42.19 35.16
CA ARG A 107 -14.08 -42.30 34.02
C ARG A 107 -15.05 -41.12 33.99
N GLU A 108 -15.56 -40.70 35.15
CA GLU A 108 -16.41 -39.52 35.26
C GLU A 108 -15.66 -38.24 34.90
N THR A 109 -14.42 -38.08 35.34
CA THR A 109 -13.60 -36.92 34.99
C THR A 109 -13.25 -36.90 33.50
N VAL A 110 -12.91 -38.05 32.90
CA VAL A 110 -12.69 -38.17 31.45
C VAL A 110 -13.96 -37.84 30.67
N LEU A 111 -15.14 -38.28 31.12
CA LEU A 111 -16.41 -37.94 30.47
C LEU A 111 -16.73 -36.44 30.58
N LYS A 112 -16.54 -35.83 31.75
CA LYS A 112 -16.71 -34.37 31.95
C LYS A 112 -15.74 -33.59 31.07
N LEU A 113 -14.49 -34.03 30.96
CA LEU A 113 -13.49 -33.43 30.09
C LEU A 113 -13.86 -33.59 28.62
N HIS A 114 -14.36 -34.75 28.22
CA HIS A 114 -14.81 -34.99 26.85
C HIS A 114 -16.00 -34.09 26.48
N HIS A 115 -16.97 -33.93 27.40
CA HIS A 115 -18.09 -33.00 27.20
C HIS A 115 -17.61 -31.54 27.12
N ALA A 116 -16.62 -31.16 27.93
CA ALA A 116 -16.02 -29.83 27.86
C ALA A 116 -15.27 -29.60 26.52
N ASN A 117 -14.55 -30.59 26.03
CA ASN A 117 -13.87 -30.52 24.74
C ASN A 117 -14.88 -30.40 23.58
N MET A 118 -15.92 -31.23 23.58
CA MET A 118 -17.00 -31.15 22.59
C MET A 118 -17.67 -29.77 22.57
N ARG A 119 -17.85 -29.16 23.75
CA ARG A 119 -18.38 -27.79 23.84
C ARG A 119 -17.40 -26.76 23.27
N LEU A 120 -16.10 -26.92 23.50
CA LEU A 120 -15.07 -26.06 22.91
C LEU A 120 -15.03 -26.20 21.40
N ASP A 121 -15.08 -27.43 20.88
CA ASP A 121 -15.10 -27.72 19.45
C ASP A 121 -16.34 -27.07 18.78
N TYR A 122 -17.51 -27.19 19.41
CA TYR A 122 -18.73 -26.54 18.93
C TYR A 122 -18.62 -25.01 18.93
N LEU A 123 -18.09 -24.41 20.00
CA LEU A 123 -17.87 -22.98 20.08
C LEU A 123 -16.85 -22.49 19.05
N SER A 124 -15.77 -23.25 18.83
CA SER A 124 -14.75 -22.95 17.82
C SER A 124 -15.35 -22.95 16.41
N ALA A 125 -16.09 -24.01 16.07
CA ALA A 125 -16.76 -24.12 14.78
C ALA A 125 -17.78 -22.98 14.57
N THR A 126 -18.51 -22.61 15.61
CA THR A 126 -19.47 -21.50 15.55
C THR A 126 -18.76 -20.16 15.32
N LEU A 127 -17.65 -19.91 16.02
CA LEU A 127 -16.85 -18.70 15.84
C LEU A 127 -16.26 -18.60 14.43
N GLU A 128 -15.70 -19.70 13.91
CA GLU A 128 -15.20 -19.76 12.54
C GLU A 128 -16.31 -19.47 11.51
N GLN A 129 -17.50 -19.99 11.73
CA GLN A 129 -18.65 -19.74 10.87
C GLN A 129 -19.07 -18.26 10.90
N GLU A 130 -19.09 -17.62 12.07
CA GLU A 130 -19.41 -16.18 12.16
C GLU A 130 -18.31 -15.32 11.55
N LEU A 131 -17.05 -15.70 11.72
CA LEU A 131 -15.90 -14.96 11.16
C LEU A 131 -15.88 -15.04 9.63
N THR A 132 -16.23 -16.19 9.05
CA THR A 132 -16.37 -16.35 7.60
C THR A 132 -17.55 -15.56 7.03
N LYS A 133 -18.71 -15.57 7.71
CA LYS A 133 -19.86 -14.73 7.33
C LYS A 133 -19.51 -13.23 7.37
N LEU A 134 -18.88 -12.77 8.45
CA LEU A 134 -18.46 -11.37 8.58
C LEU A 134 -17.47 -10.98 7.49
N SER A 135 -16.47 -11.82 7.24
CA SER A 135 -15.51 -11.63 6.15
C SER A 135 -16.21 -11.50 4.80
N GLN A 136 -17.16 -12.40 4.51
CA GLN A 136 -17.93 -12.34 3.26
C GLN A 136 -18.75 -11.05 3.14
N VAL A 137 -19.44 -10.63 4.20
CA VAL A 137 -20.23 -9.38 4.19
C VAL A 137 -19.32 -8.16 4.01
N LEU A 138 -18.17 -8.14 4.67
CA LEU A 138 -17.19 -7.06 4.54
C LEU A 138 -16.64 -7.00 3.12
N ASN A 139 -16.26 -8.13 2.54
CA ASN A 139 -15.76 -8.18 1.15
C ASN A 139 -16.82 -7.69 0.17
N GLN A 140 -18.06 -8.16 0.28
CA GLN A 140 -19.16 -7.67 -0.57
C GLN A 140 -19.39 -6.16 -0.42
N ARG A 141 -19.26 -5.63 0.80
CA ARG A 141 -19.40 -4.18 1.04
C ARG A 141 -18.23 -3.40 0.46
N ILE A 142 -17.01 -3.92 0.59
CA ILE A 142 -15.79 -3.33 0.03
C ILE A 142 -15.89 -3.31 -1.50
N ASP A 143 -16.29 -4.42 -2.11
CA ASP A 143 -16.45 -4.54 -3.56
C ASP A 143 -17.51 -3.55 -4.06
N GLY A 144 -18.68 -3.47 -3.41
CA GLY A 144 -19.72 -2.52 -3.80
C GLY A 144 -19.30 -1.05 -3.65
N VAL A 145 -18.52 -0.71 -2.61
CA VAL A 145 -17.96 0.64 -2.47
C VAL A 145 -16.90 0.90 -3.53
N ASN A 146 -16.03 -0.06 -3.80
CA ASN A 146 -15.00 0.04 -4.83
C ASN A 146 -15.63 0.26 -6.22
N ASP A 147 -16.64 -0.52 -6.58
CA ASP A 147 -17.34 -0.39 -7.86
C ASP A 147 -18.02 0.98 -8.00
N SER A 148 -18.65 1.47 -6.93
CA SER A 148 -19.23 2.80 -6.89
C SER A 148 -18.18 3.90 -7.07
N LEU A 149 -17.02 3.77 -6.41
CA LEU A 149 -15.92 4.72 -6.55
C LEU A 149 -15.31 4.68 -7.96
N GLN A 150 -15.14 3.49 -8.54
CA GLN A 150 -14.63 3.36 -9.90
C GLN A 150 -15.56 3.98 -10.93
N TYR A 151 -16.88 3.78 -10.78
CA TYR A 151 -17.86 4.44 -11.64
C TYR A 151 -17.77 5.96 -11.55
N ARG A 152 -17.72 6.51 -10.33
CA ARG A 152 -17.59 7.95 -10.09
C ARG A 152 -16.29 8.52 -10.63
N LEU A 153 -15.18 7.80 -10.46
CA LEU A 153 -13.88 8.19 -11.01
C LEU A 153 -13.91 8.22 -12.53
N ASN A 154 -14.44 7.19 -13.18
CA ASN A 154 -14.53 7.14 -14.63
C ASN A 154 -15.36 8.29 -15.19
N LEU A 155 -16.50 8.61 -14.56
CA LEU A 155 -17.31 9.75 -14.96
C LEU A 155 -16.55 11.07 -14.81
N ALA A 156 -15.87 11.27 -13.67
CA ALA A 156 -15.06 12.47 -13.46
C ALA A 156 -13.90 12.59 -14.47
N PHE A 157 -13.26 11.48 -14.83
CA PHE A 157 -12.22 11.47 -15.87
C PHE A 157 -12.77 11.86 -17.25
N GLU A 158 -13.97 11.39 -17.59
CA GLU A 158 -14.63 11.78 -18.83
C GLU A 158 -14.92 13.28 -18.86
N ASP A 159 -15.47 13.83 -17.79
CA ASP A 159 -15.76 15.26 -17.66
C ASP A 159 -14.50 16.11 -17.75
N ILE A 160 -13.41 15.69 -17.09
CA ILE A 160 -12.11 16.36 -17.17
C ILE A 160 -11.57 16.34 -18.61
N ASN A 161 -11.71 15.23 -19.32
CA ASN A 161 -11.28 15.15 -20.71
C ASN A 161 -12.08 16.09 -21.62
N ARG A 162 -13.41 16.14 -21.46
CA ARG A 162 -14.27 17.09 -22.20
C ARG A 162 -13.88 18.53 -21.89
N LEU A 163 -13.66 18.87 -20.62
CA LEU A 163 -13.23 20.21 -20.20
C LEU A 163 -11.88 20.60 -20.83
N LYS A 164 -10.94 19.66 -20.91
CA LYS A 164 -9.64 19.86 -21.55
C LYS A 164 -9.79 20.15 -23.04
N GLU A 165 -10.68 19.44 -23.73
CA GLU A 165 -10.98 19.70 -25.15
C GLU A 165 -11.61 21.08 -25.36
N TYR A 166 -12.58 21.45 -24.53
CA TYR A 166 -13.17 22.79 -24.57
C TYR A 166 -12.14 23.89 -24.30
N THR A 167 -11.24 23.68 -23.34
CA THR A 167 -10.16 24.64 -23.05
C THR A 167 -9.23 24.80 -24.24
N LYS A 168 -8.87 23.71 -24.93
CA LYS A 168 -8.07 23.77 -26.16
C LYS A 168 -8.80 24.55 -27.26
N LEU A 169 -10.07 24.25 -27.49
CA LEU A 169 -10.87 24.94 -28.51
C LEU A 169 -11.01 26.44 -28.19
N LEU A 170 -11.26 26.77 -26.93
CA LEU A 170 -11.34 28.14 -26.45
C LEU A 170 -10.02 28.89 -26.64
N HIS A 171 -8.89 28.24 -26.33
CA HIS A 171 -7.56 28.82 -26.55
C HIS A 171 -7.30 29.08 -28.05
N THR A 172 -7.62 28.12 -28.92
CA THR A 172 -7.49 28.30 -30.38
C THR A 172 -8.38 29.43 -30.90
N LEU A 173 -9.64 29.49 -30.45
CA LEU A 173 -10.54 30.57 -30.82
C LEU A 173 -10.01 31.93 -30.34
N SER A 174 -9.55 32.02 -29.10
CA SER A 174 -8.95 33.23 -28.54
C SER A 174 -7.74 33.67 -29.34
N HIS A 175 -6.87 32.75 -29.75
CA HIS A 175 -5.71 33.06 -30.58
C HIS A 175 -6.14 33.60 -31.94
N ASN A 176 -7.10 32.95 -32.61
CA ASN A 176 -7.63 33.39 -33.90
C ASN A 176 -8.22 34.79 -33.82
N LEU A 177 -9.01 35.08 -32.78
CA LEU A 177 -9.58 36.41 -32.57
C LEU A 177 -8.49 37.46 -32.36
N VAL A 178 -7.46 37.17 -31.58
CA VAL A 178 -6.33 38.09 -31.37
C VAL A 178 -5.59 38.37 -32.70
N VAL A 179 -5.41 37.35 -33.54
CA VAL A 179 -4.80 37.51 -34.87
C VAL A 179 -5.67 38.38 -35.78
N GLU A 180 -6.96 38.09 -35.90
CA GLU A 180 -7.88 38.88 -36.73
C GLU A 180 -8.01 40.33 -36.23
N MET A 181 -8.08 40.55 -34.92
CA MET A 181 -8.07 41.89 -34.33
C MET A 181 -6.77 42.64 -34.65
N SER A 182 -5.63 41.95 -34.62
CA SER A 182 -4.33 42.55 -34.99
C SER A 182 -4.29 42.91 -36.48
N LYS A 183 -4.84 42.04 -37.34
CA LYS A 183 -4.95 42.30 -38.77
C LYS A 183 -5.83 43.51 -39.07
N LEU A 184 -7.04 43.56 -38.50
CA LEU A 184 -7.96 44.71 -38.66
C LEU A 184 -7.34 46.03 -38.17
N LYS A 185 -6.55 45.98 -37.09
CA LYS A 185 -5.81 47.15 -36.61
C LYS A 185 -4.78 47.63 -37.63
N ILE A 186 -4.00 46.72 -38.21
CA ILE A 186 -3.02 47.05 -39.25
C ILE A 186 -3.72 47.63 -40.48
N GLU A 187 -4.84 47.04 -40.92
CA GLU A 187 -5.63 47.56 -42.05
C GLU A 187 -6.14 48.97 -41.77
N THR A 188 -6.66 49.22 -40.56
CA THR A 188 -7.13 50.54 -40.13
C THR A 188 -6.00 51.57 -40.13
N ASP A 189 -4.83 51.23 -39.58
CA ASP A 189 -3.66 52.11 -39.55
C ASP A 189 -3.15 52.39 -40.98
N THR A 190 -3.18 51.39 -41.85
CA THR A 190 -2.82 51.52 -43.27
C THR A 190 -3.78 52.45 -44.00
N LEU A 191 -5.09 52.29 -43.79
CA LEU A 191 -6.12 53.16 -44.37
C LEU A 191 -5.96 54.61 -43.91
N LYS A 192 -5.63 54.81 -42.63
CA LYS A 192 -5.37 56.14 -42.06
C LYS A 192 -4.15 56.80 -42.70
N ILE A 193 -3.10 56.04 -42.99
CA ILE A 193 -1.91 56.54 -43.71
C ILE A 193 -2.29 56.92 -45.15
N HIS A 194 -3.00 56.05 -45.88
CA HIS A 194 -3.46 56.34 -47.23
C HIS A 194 -4.36 57.57 -47.29
N HIS A 195 -5.28 57.73 -46.34
CA HIS A 195 -6.14 58.91 -46.25
C HIS A 195 -5.32 60.20 -46.08
N ARG A 196 -4.33 60.20 -45.18
CA ARG A 196 -3.43 61.34 -44.99
C ARG A 196 -2.59 61.66 -46.23
N LEU A 197 -2.17 60.64 -46.97
CA LEU A 197 -1.44 60.83 -48.23
C LEU A 197 -2.34 61.47 -49.29
N LEU A 198 -3.56 60.95 -49.48
CA LEU A 198 -4.53 61.53 -50.41
C LEU A 198 -4.89 62.98 -50.03
N GLU A 199 -5.08 63.28 -48.75
CA GLU A 199 -5.32 64.64 -48.27
C GLU A 199 -4.13 65.57 -48.60
N LYS A 200 -2.90 65.06 -48.53
CA LYS A 200 -1.71 65.80 -48.95
C LYS A 200 -1.72 66.01 -50.47
N ASP A 201 -1.98 64.98 -51.27
CA ASP A 201 -1.99 65.07 -52.73
C ASP A 201 -3.07 66.03 -53.25
N VAL A 202 -4.27 66.00 -52.66
CA VAL A 202 -5.35 66.96 -52.97
C VAL A 202 -4.90 68.39 -52.69
N ARG A 203 -4.27 68.65 -51.54
CA ARG A 203 -3.71 69.98 -51.24
C ARG A 203 -2.67 70.42 -52.28
N HIS A 204 -1.80 69.51 -52.73
CA HIS A 204 -0.79 69.84 -53.76
C HIS A 204 -1.45 70.16 -55.11
N LEU A 205 -2.54 69.45 -55.47
CA LEU A 205 -3.31 69.74 -56.69
C LEU A 205 -4.04 71.08 -56.59
N GLU A 206 -4.68 71.40 -55.47
CA GLU A 206 -5.32 72.71 -55.23
C GLU A 206 -4.31 73.86 -55.31
N GLU A 207 -3.12 73.70 -54.73
CA GLU A 207 -2.05 74.70 -54.81
C GLU A 207 -1.58 74.91 -56.25
N ARG A 208 -1.44 73.84 -57.02
CA ARG A 208 -1.06 73.89 -58.44
C ARG A 208 -2.15 74.55 -59.30
N GLU A 209 -3.42 74.22 -59.07
CA GLU A 209 -4.56 74.83 -59.76
C GLU A 209 -4.57 76.34 -59.54
N ARG A 210 -4.47 76.79 -58.29
CA ARG A 210 -4.37 78.23 -57.96
C ARG A 210 -3.16 78.91 -58.58
N GLY A 211 -2.04 78.19 -58.73
CA GLY A 211 -0.85 78.69 -59.43
C GLY A 211 -1.13 78.94 -60.90
N LEU A 212 -1.75 77.98 -61.59
CA LEU A 212 -2.13 78.08 -63.00
C LEU A 212 -3.19 79.16 -63.25
N GLU A 213 -4.19 79.28 -62.37
CA GLU A 213 -5.21 80.33 -62.47
C GLU A 213 -4.59 81.73 -62.45
N LYS A 214 -3.56 81.95 -61.62
CA LYS A 214 -2.85 83.23 -61.57
C LYS A 214 -2.05 83.51 -62.84
N GLU A 215 -1.45 82.50 -63.45
CA GLU A 215 -0.71 82.64 -64.72
C GLU A 215 -1.63 82.93 -65.91
N ILE A 216 -2.86 82.39 -65.92
CA ILE A 216 -3.83 82.61 -67.01
C ILE A 216 -4.48 84.00 -66.93
N VAL A 217 -4.66 84.54 -65.72
CA VAL A 217 -5.29 85.85 -65.49
C VAL A 217 -4.30 87.01 -65.63
N SER A 218 -2.99 86.74 -65.64
CA SER A 218 -1.93 87.74 -65.86
C SER A 218 -1.60 87.93 -67.34
#